data_AF-A0A0J7NQB2-F1
#
_entry.id   AF-A0A0J7NQB2-F1
#
_cell.length_a   1.000
_cell.length_b   1.000
_cell.length_c   1.000
_cell.angle_alpha   90.00
_cell.angle_beta   90.00
_cell.angle_gamma   90.00
#
_symmetry.space_group_name_H-M   'P 1'
#
loop_
_entity.id
_entity.type
_entity.pdbx_description
1 polymer ?
#
loop_
_entity_poly.entity_id
_entity_poly.type
_entity_poly.pdbx_seq_one_letter_code
_entity_poly.pdbx_strand_id
1 'polypeptide(L)'
;MVSLEDSWKEATEGLDAAICNAWFTRLQEVYSEERRTYHNLDSLREKLNHYYDIKGNLKNPRAVLLAIFFQNFEYDPKALDGEDKNLEHFNIFADEAEIPSDAELRGETCALLKVAATHSTEAHKVGGAFGGEDAHYFLDLDMAVLGSSPDSYAEYRERIRGEYSFLSEPMYTALRLKMLVIGVAELPADPEHLRHHGVSRQAGGTGAPEHPDGGGAAVLEFSVVSLSFSEGSNRKRFPSRSLEKDAQKPSR
;
A
#
# COMPACT_ATOMS: atom_id res chain seq x y z
N MET A 1 2.63 18.00 2.12
CA MET A 1 3.07 16.76 2.78
C MET A 1 2.25 16.63 4.05
N VAL A 2 1.68 15.45 4.29
CA VAL A 2 0.89 15.17 5.50
C VAL A 2 1.72 15.33 6.78
N SER A 3 1.08 15.79 7.85
CA SER A 3 1.67 15.94 9.18
C SER A 3 1.41 14.69 10.01
N LEU A 4 2.49 14.04 10.48
CA LEU A 4 2.39 12.86 11.36
C LEU A 4 1.62 13.19 12.66
N GLU A 5 1.87 14.37 13.21
CA GLU A 5 1.24 14.82 14.45
C GLU A 5 -0.26 15.04 14.26
N ASP A 6 -0.68 15.64 13.14
CA ASP A 6 -2.10 15.87 12.88
C ASP A 6 -2.83 14.56 12.59
N SER A 7 -2.22 13.64 11.85
CA SER A 7 -2.78 12.29 11.63
C SER A 7 -2.87 11.48 12.93
N TRP A 8 -1.90 11.61 13.83
CA TRP A 8 -1.96 10.97 15.15
C TRP A 8 -3.07 11.56 16.02
N LYS A 9 -3.22 12.90 16.04
CA LYS A 9 -4.33 13.58 16.73
C LYS A 9 -5.69 13.16 16.18
N GLU A 10 -5.80 12.97 14.87
CA GLU A 10 -7.02 12.47 14.23
C GLU A 10 -7.33 11.03 14.67
N ALA A 11 -6.33 10.14 14.67
CA ALA A 11 -6.48 8.75 15.10
C ALA A 11 -6.96 8.66 16.57
N THR A 12 -6.41 9.54 17.41
CA THR A 12 -6.58 9.54 18.87
C THR A 12 -7.62 10.54 19.38
N GLU A 13 -8.47 11.07 18.49
CA GLU A 13 -9.49 12.05 18.88
C GLU A 13 -10.40 11.51 20.01
N GLY A 14 -10.52 12.29 21.09
CA GLY A 14 -11.33 11.96 22.25
C GLY A 14 -10.66 11.06 23.30
N LEU A 15 -9.38 10.71 23.13
CA LEU A 15 -8.59 9.96 24.12
C LEU A 15 -7.78 10.90 25.03
N ASP A 16 -7.22 10.36 26.12
CA ASP A 16 -6.38 11.13 27.04
C ASP A 16 -5.13 11.69 26.33
N ALA A 17 -4.98 13.01 26.34
CA ALA A 17 -3.92 13.70 25.61
C ALA A 17 -2.52 13.40 26.16
N ALA A 18 -2.36 13.17 27.46
CA ALA A 18 -1.06 12.86 28.04
C ALA A 18 -0.58 11.47 27.60
N ILE A 19 -1.48 10.47 27.59
CA ILE A 19 -1.20 9.13 27.06
C ILE A 19 -0.88 9.21 25.56
N CYS A 20 -1.71 9.91 24.77
CA CYS A 20 -1.49 10.01 23.33
C CYS A 20 -0.16 10.70 22.98
N ASN A 21 0.24 11.74 23.71
CA ASN A 21 1.53 12.41 23.50
C ASN A 21 2.72 11.51 23.88
N ALA A 22 2.61 10.73 24.96
CA ALA A 22 3.65 9.78 25.36
C ALA A 22 3.85 8.69 24.29
N TRP A 23 2.75 8.14 23.76
CA TRP A 23 2.82 7.14 22.69
C TRP A 23 3.29 7.71 21.36
N PHE A 24 2.93 8.95 21.02
CA PHE A 24 3.47 9.60 19.84
C PHE A 24 4.98 9.78 19.93
N THR A 25 5.48 10.15 21.11
CA THR A 25 6.93 10.26 21.35
C THR A 25 7.62 8.91 21.12
N ARG A 26 7.07 7.82 21.68
CA ARG A 26 7.59 6.46 21.45
C ARG A 26 7.57 6.08 19.97
N LEU A 27 6.47 6.35 19.25
CA LEU A 27 6.37 6.15 17.81
C LEU A 27 7.48 6.91 17.07
N GLN A 28 7.70 8.18 17.40
CA GLN A 28 8.77 8.95 16.78
C GLN A 28 10.15 8.36 17.05
N GLU A 29 10.42 7.89 18.27
CA GLU A 29 11.68 7.25 18.64
C GLU A 29 11.91 5.96 17.85
N VAL A 30 10.95 5.03 17.84
CA VAL A 30 11.12 3.72 17.17
C VAL A 30 11.23 3.85 15.66
N TYR A 31 10.45 4.73 15.02
CA TYR A 31 10.54 4.97 13.58
C TYR A 31 11.75 5.83 13.18
N SER A 32 12.52 6.36 14.14
CA SER A 32 13.78 7.10 13.90
C SER A 32 15.02 6.24 14.13
N GLU A 33 14.87 4.95 14.46
CA GLU A 33 16.00 4.05 14.65
C GLU A 33 16.87 3.94 13.38
N GLU A 34 18.19 4.09 13.54
CA GLU A 34 19.15 4.12 12.41
C GLU A 34 19.11 2.86 11.53
N ARG A 35 18.72 1.72 12.10
CA ARG A 35 18.60 0.44 11.38
C ARG A 35 17.43 0.41 10.38
N ARG A 36 16.46 1.32 10.50
CA ARG A 36 15.26 1.39 9.65
C ARG A 36 15.52 2.28 8.45
N THR A 37 16.18 1.73 7.44
CA THR A 37 16.50 2.48 6.22
C THR A 37 15.28 2.73 5.33
N TYR A 38 14.22 1.92 5.44
CA TYR A 38 12.93 2.15 4.77
C TYR A 38 11.77 2.35 5.74
N HIS A 39 11.54 1.45 6.70
CA HIS A 39 10.37 1.44 7.60
C HIS A 39 10.47 2.51 8.71
N ASN A 40 10.66 3.76 8.30
CA ASN A 40 10.91 4.93 9.14
C ASN A 40 9.82 6.01 8.96
N LEU A 41 10.02 7.17 9.60
CA LEU A 41 9.08 8.28 9.56
C LEU A 41 8.74 8.78 8.13
N ASP A 42 9.63 8.65 7.16
CA ASP A 42 9.36 9.08 5.78
C ASP A 42 8.40 8.11 5.09
N SER A 43 8.63 6.80 5.20
CA SER A 43 7.69 5.79 4.68
C SER A 43 6.30 5.90 5.33
N LEU A 44 6.25 6.22 6.62
CA LEU A 44 5.00 6.46 7.34
C LEU A 44 4.25 7.69 6.79
N ARG A 45 4.96 8.78 6.48
CA ARG A 45 4.37 9.96 5.81
C ARG A 45 3.87 9.63 4.40
N GLU A 46 4.63 8.87 3.63
CA GLU A 46 4.23 8.43 2.28
C GLU A 46 2.94 7.62 2.33
N LYS A 47 2.87 6.64 3.23
CA LYS A 47 1.67 5.84 3.48
C LYS A 47 0.48 6.69 3.91
N LEU A 48 0.70 7.67 4.78
CA LEU A 48 -0.35 8.59 5.20
C LEU A 48 -0.85 9.49 4.06
N ASN A 49 0.00 9.91 3.12
CA ASN A 49 -0.46 10.66 1.95
C ASN A 49 -1.48 9.81 1.16
N HIS A 50 -1.16 8.54 0.89
CA HIS A 50 -2.09 7.62 0.22
C HIS A 50 -3.35 7.36 1.04
N TYR A 51 -3.23 7.24 2.36
CA TYR A 51 -4.39 7.12 3.25
C TYR A 51 -5.36 8.30 3.06
N TYR A 52 -4.87 9.54 2.98
CA TYR A 52 -5.75 10.69 2.79
C TYR A 52 -6.41 10.73 1.40
N ASP A 53 -5.77 10.16 0.37
CA ASP A 53 -6.37 10.04 -0.96
C ASP A 53 -7.56 9.07 -0.96
N ILE A 54 -7.51 8.01 -0.14
CA ILE A 54 -8.53 6.95 -0.09
C ILE A 54 -9.46 7.01 1.12
N LYS A 55 -9.21 7.91 2.08
CA LYS A 55 -9.91 8.01 3.37
C LYS A 55 -11.44 7.99 3.24
N GLY A 56 -11.98 8.62 2.19
CA GLY A 56 -13.42 8.67 1.92
C GLY A 56 -14.07 7.33 1.56
N ASN A 57 -13.27 6.31 1.25
CA ASN A 57 -13.73 4.96 0.91
C ASN A 57 -13.69 4.01 2.11
N LEU A 58 -13.07 4.42 3.23
CA LEU A 58 -12.91 3.60 4.42
C LEU A 58 -14.16 3.64 5.30
N LYS A 59 -14.52 2.50 5.89
CA LYS A 59 -15.63 2.39 6.83
C LYS A 59 -15.24 2.94 8.20
N ASN A 60 -14.06 2.59 8.69
CA ASN A 60 -13.48 3.13 9.91
C ASN A 60 -12.07 3.72 9.65
N PRO A 61 -12.03 4.98 9.18
CA PRO A 61 -10.76 5.66 8.93
C PRO A 61 -9.84 5.75 10.15
N ARG A 62 -10.38 5.81 11.37
CA ARG A 62 -9.59 5.91 12.61
C ARG A 62 -8.92 4.58 12.96
N ALA A 63 -9.61 3.46 12.79
CA ALA A 63 -9.01 2.14 12.99
C ALA A 63 -7.86 1.90 12.01
N VAL A 64 -8.03 2.33 10.74
CA VAL A 64 -6.97 2.25 9.74
C VAL A 64 -5.78 3.15 10.10
N LEU A 65 -5.99 4.38 10.59
CA LEU A 65 -4.88 5.22 11.06
C LEU A 65 -4.09 4.57 12.19
N LEU A 66 -4.78 4.05 13.21
CA LEU A 66 -4.12 3.36 14.33
C LEU A 66 -3.33 2.15 13.80
N ALA A 67 -3.90 1.36 12.90
CA ALA A 67 -3.21 0.24 12.28
C ALA A 67 -1.95 0.70 11.51
N ILE A 68 -2.02 1.80 10.76
CA ILE A 68 -0.87 2.39 10.04
C ILE A 68 0.27 2.78 11.00
N PHE A 69 -0.05 3.38 12.15
CA PHE A 69 0.98 3.74 13.14
C PHE A 69 1.61 2.52 13.81
N PHE A 70 0.81 1.49 14.12
CA PHE A 70 1.25 0.34 14.90
C PHE A 70 1.81 -0.83 14.08
N GLN A 71 1.51 -0.95 12.79
CA GLN A 71 1.88 -2.13 11.99
C GLN A 71 3.39 -2.43 11.90
N ASN A 72 4.23 -1.43 12.11
CA ASN A 72 5.69 -1.54 12.16
C ASN A 72 6.25 -0.87 13.42
N PHE A 73 5.48 -0.83 14.52
CA PHE A 73 5.92 -0.22 15.77
C PHE A 73 7.22 -0.88 16.26
N GLU A 74 7.20 -2.19 16.41
CA GLU A 74 8.35 -3.07 16.53
C GLU A 74 8.65 -3.66 15.13
N TYR A 75 9.87 -3.41 14.64
CA TYR A 75 10.31 -3.87 13.33
C TYR A 75 11.73 -4.41 13.42
N ASP A 76 11.87 -5.73 13.23
CA ASP A 76 13.15 -6.39 13.02
C ASP A 76 13.00 -7.41 11.88
N PRO A 77 13.65 -7.19 10.71
CA PRO A 77 13.57 -8.10 9.58
C PRO A 77 14.18 -9.49 9.85
N LYS A 78 14.85 -9.68 11.00
CA LYS A 78 15.38 -10.98 11.46
C LYS A 78 14.41 -11.73 12.38
N ALA A 79 13.42 -11.03 12.94
CA ALA A 79 12.46 -11.62 13.86
C ALA A 79 11.37 -12.38 13.09
N LEU A 80 10.87 -13.46 13.68
CA LEU A 80 9.78 -14.27 13.14
C LEU A 80 8.42 -13.96 13.81
N ASP A 81 8.41 -13.09 14.83
CA ASP A 81 7.29 -12.79 15.73
C ASP A 81 6.97 -11.29 15.80
N GLY A 82 7.39 -10.52 14.78
CA GLY A 82 7.27 -9.06 14.79
C GLY A 82 5.82 -8.59 14.82
N GLU A 83 4.92 -9.30 14.14
CA GLU A 83 3.53 -8.89 13.97
C GLU A 83 2.69 -9.11 15.24
N ASP A 84 2.98 -10.18 16.00
CA ASP A 84 2.36 -10.43 17.30
C ASP A 84 2.71 -9.31 18.31
N LYS A 85 3.94 -8.79 18.25
CA LYS A 85 4.40 -7.67 19.09
C LYS A 85 3.72 -6.36 18.74
N ASN A 86 3.48 -6.08 17.47
CA ASN A 86 2.79 -4.86 17.04
C ASN A 86 1.33 -4.82 17.54
N LEU A 87 0.66 -5.96 17.51
CA LEU A 87 -0.67 -6.10 18.11
C LEU A 87 -0.62 -5.94 19.64
N GLU A 88 0.40 -6.48 20.30
CA GLU A 88 0.58 -6.32 21.75
C GLU A 88 0.79 -4.84 22.13
N HIS A 89 1.68 -4.13 21.43
CA HIS A 89 1.89 -2.70 21.65
C HIS A 89 0.62 -1.88 21.47
N PHE A 90 -0.19 -2.18 20.45
CA PHE A 90 -1.48 -1.53 20.28
C PHE A 90 -2.42 -1.81 21.45
N ASN A 91 -2.47 -3.04 21.96
CA ASN A 91 -3.33 -3.36 23.11
C ASN A 91 -2.89 -2.65 24.38
N ILE A 92 -1.58 -2.52 24.63
CA ILE A 92 -1.05 -1.75 25.76
C ILE A 92 -1.46 -0.27 25.61
N PHE A 93 -1.31 0.31 24.41
CA PHE A 93 -1.79 1.67 24.14
C PHE A 93 -3.29 1.80 24.40
N ALA A 94 -4.10 0.86 23.90
CA ALA A 94 -5.54 0.89 24.04
C ALA A 94 -5.97 0.78 25.51
N ASP A 95 -5.28 -0.03 26.32
CA ASP A 95 -5.54 -0.15 27.76
C ASP A 95 -5.14 1.13 28.51
N GLU A 96 -3.97 1.70 28.22
CA GLU A 96 -3.51 2.96 28.83
C GLU A 96 -4.39 4.15 28.44
N ALA A 97 -4.92 4.18 27.21
CA ALA A 97 -5.82 5.20 26.71
C ALA A 97 -7.30 4.95 27.05
N GLU A 98 -7.58 3.92 27.86
CA GLU A 98 -8.92 3.52 28.31
C GLU A 98 -9.91 3.25 27.16
N ILE A 99 -9.44 2.73 26.04
CA ILE A 99 -10.29 2.28 24.93
C ILE A 99 -10.97 0.95 25.35
N PRO A 100 -12.32 0.92 25.47
CA PRO A 100 -13.03 -0.28 25.92
C PRO A 100 -12.71 -1.51 25.06
N SER A 101 -12.65 -2.67 25.69
CA SER A 101 -12.32 -3.93 25.01
C SER A 101 -13.35 -4.34 23.95
N ASP A 102 -14.59 -3.89 24.10
CA ASP A 102 -15.71 -4.09 23.18
C ASP A 102 -15.91 -2.93 22.20
N ALA A 103 -15.07 -1.89 22.24
CA ALA A 103 -15.15 -0.78 21.30
C ALA A 103 -14.79 -1.24 19.88
N GLU A 104 -15.63 -0.86 18.91
CA GLU A 104 -15.43 -1.13 17.48
C GLU A 104 -14.04 -0.69 17.00
N LEU A 105 -13.59 0.51 17.39
CA LEU A 105 -12.26 1.04 17.08
C LEU A 105 -11.13 0.07 17.46
N ARG A 106 -11.20 -0.52 18.66
CA ARG A 106 -10.18 -1.47 19.15
C ARG A 106 -10.27 -2.80 18.40
N GLY A 107 -11.49 -3.33 18.25
CA GLY A 107 -11.72 -4.58 17.54
C GLY A 107 -11.23 -4.54 16.09
N GLU A 108 -11.56 -3.48 15.37
CA GLU A 108 -11.18 -3.30 13.96
C GLU A 108 -9.69 -3.02 13.80
N THR A 109 -9.08 -2.20 14.66
CA THR A 109 -7.62 -1.99 14.63
C THR A 109 -6.87 -3.30 14.86
N CYS A 110 -7.29 -4.09 15.85
CA CYS A 110 -6.73 -5.42 16.10
C CYS A 110 -6.90 -6.36 14.90
N ALA A 111 -8.04 -6.32 14.21
CA ALA A 111 -8.27 -7.14 13.02
C ALA A 111 -7.34 -6.72 11.87
N LEU A 112 -7.15 -5.43 11.65
CA LEU A 112 -6.24 -4.90 10.63
C LEU A 112 -4.78 -5.29 10.91
N LEU A 113 -4.31 -5.14 12.16
CA LEU A 113 -2.96 -5.55 12.55
C LEU A 113 -2.72 -7.05 12.36
N LYS A 114 -3.73 -7.89 12.61
CA LYS A 114 -3.65 -9.33 12.33
C LYS A 114 -3.58 -9.63 10.83
N VAL A 115 -4.30 -8.88 10.00
CA VAL A 115 -4.24 -9.02 8.54
C VAL A 115 -2.89 -8.55 7.99
N ALA A 116 -2.24 -7.57 8.63
CA ALA A 116 -0.88 -7.14 8.25
C ALA A 116 0.09 -8.34 8.19
N ALA A 117 -0.01 -9.26 9.16
CA ALA A 117 0.83 -10.46 9.26
C ALA A 117 0.64 -11.46 8.10
N THR A 118 -0.48 -11.40 7.40
CA THR A 118 -0.72 -12.30 6.25
C THR A 118 -0.27 -11.68 4.93
N HIS A 119 0.04 -10.38 4.90
CA HIS A 119 0.41 -9.57 3.73
C HIS A 119 -0.54 -9.71 2.52
N SER A 120 -1.71 -10.32 2.70
CA SER A 120 -2.68 -10.62 1.64
C SER A 120 -4.01 -11.09 2.25
N THR A 121 -5.10 -10.82 1.53
CA THR A 121 -6.40 -11.49 1.74
C THR A 121 -6.66 -12.46 0.58
N GLU A 122 -7.69 -13.30 0.69
CA GLU A 122 -8.10 -14.19 -0.41
C GLU A 122 -8.44 -13.42 -1.69
N ALA A 123 -8.99 -12.20 -1.59
CA ALA A 123 -9.26 -11.37 -2.75
C ALA A 123 -7.96 -10.95 -3.48
N HIS A 124 -6.86 -10.70 -2.75
CA HIS A 124 -5.57 -10.38 -3.35
C HIS A 124 -4.95 -11.56 -4.11
N LYS A 125 -5.36 -12.79 -3.80
CA LYS A 125 -4.84 -14.01 -4.43
C LYS A 125 -5.57 -14.37 -5.73
N VAL A 126 -6.70 -13.71 -6.03
CA VAL A 126 -7.53 -14.01 -7.20
C VAL A 126 -7.40 -12.90 -8.23
N GLY A 127 -6.84 -13.21 -9.39
CA GLY A 127 -6.68 -12.25 -10.48
C GLY A 127 -8.02 -11.62 -10.90
N GLY A 128 -8.08 -10.28 -10.92
CA GLY A 128 -9.27 -9.52 -11.29
C GLY A 128 -10.34 -9.40 -10.19
N ALA A 129 -10.11 -9.98 -9.00
CA ALA A 129 -10.94 -9.70 -7.83
C ALA A 129 -10.48 -8.39 -7.15
N PHE A 130 -11.42 -7.71 -6.53
CA PHE A 130 -11.17 -6.55 -5.68
C PHE A 130 -11.99 -6.68 -4.40
N GLY A 131 -11.41 -6.27 -3.28
CA GLY A 131 -12.13 -6.18 -2.01
C GLY A 131 -12.53 -4.74 -1.71
N GLY A 132 -13.60 -4.56 -0.94
CA GLY A 132 -14.10 -3.23 -0.54
C GLY A 132 -14.07 -2.98 0.97
N GLU A 133 -13.48 -3.90 1.73
CA GLU A 133 -13.32 -3.78 3.18
C GLU A 133 -12.03 -3.05 3.53
N ASP A 134 -11.99 -2.39 4.69
CA ASP A 134 -10.82 -1.61 5.16
C ASP A 134 -9.53 -2.43 5.19
N ALA A 135 -9.62 -3.74 5.43
CA ALA A 135 -8.47 -4.65 5.36
C ALA A 135 -7.81 -4.70 3.97
N HIS A 136 -8.59 -4.54 2.88
CA HIS A 136 -8.05 -4.50 1.52
C HIS A 136 -7.31 -3.20 1.28
N TYR A 137 -7.95 -2.07 1.59
CA TYR A 137 -7.32 -0.76 1.50
C TYR A 137 -6.06 -0.66 2.34
N PHE A 138 -6.08 -1.20 3.56
CA PHE A 138 -4.93 -1.19 4.46
C PHE A 138 -3.73 -1.96 3.90
N LEU A 139 -3.95 -3.13 3.30
CA LEU A 139 -2.88 -3.88 2.63
C LEU A 139 -2.41 -3.20 1.34
N ASP A 140 -3.32 -2.60 0.57
CA ASP A 140 -2.96 -1.82 -0.61
C ASP A 140 -2.07 -0.62 -0.25
N LEU A 141 -2.33 0.04 0.89
CA LEU A 141 -1.47 1.12 1.41
C LEU A 141 -0.05 0.63 1.74
N ASP A 142 0.11 -0.62 2.18
CA ASP A 142 1.42 -1.22 2.46
C ASP A 142 2.17 -1.55 1.16
N MET A 143 1.44 -1.95 0.12
CA MET A 143 1.98 -2.34 -1.18
C MET A 143 2.04 -1.20 -2.21
N ALA A 144 1.52 -0.01 -1.90
CA ALA A 144 1.40 1.11 -2.84
C ALA A 144 2.74 1.48 -3.51
N VAL A 145 3.86 1.29 -2.80
CA VAL A 145 5.21 1.53 -3.33
C VAL A 145 5.54 0.71 -4.59
N LEU A 146 4.90 -0.44 -4.77
CA LEU A 146 5.09 -1.28 -5.97
C LEU A 146 4.57 -0.59 -7.23
N GLY A 147 3.59 0.31 -7.11
CA GLY A 147 3.04 1.11 -8.22
C GLY A 147 3.69 2.48 -8.39
N SER A 148 4.79 2.76 -7.67
CA SER A 148 5.47 4.06 -7.73
C SER A 148 6.27 4.25 -9.03
N SER A 149 6.75 5.48 -9.26
CA SER A 149 7.62 5.77 -10.42
C SER A 149 8.89 4.92 -10.40
N PRO A 150 9.53 4.64 -11.55
CA PRO A 150 10.76 3.84 -11.60
C PRO A 150 11.87 4.35 -10.67
N ASP A 151 12.02 5.68 -10.56
CA ASP A 151 13.01 6.32 -9.70
C ASP A 151 12.68 6.13 -8.21
N SER A 152 11.44 6.40 -7.82
CA SER A 152 10.95 6.17 -6.45
C SER A 152 11.08 4.69 -6.05
N TYR A 153 10.73 3.78 -6.95
CA TYR A 153 10.84 2.35 -6.72
C TYR A 153 12.31 1.91 -6.62
N ALA A 154 13.23 2.55 -7.35
CA ALA A 154 14.67 2.29 -7.22
C ALA A 154 15.20 2.70 -5.84
N GLU A 155 14.83 3.89 -5.36
CA GLU A 155 15.18 4.34 -4.00
C GLU A 155 14.62 3.41 -2.93
N TYR A 156 13.35 2.99 -3.06
CA TYR A 156 12.73 1.99 -2.20
C TYR A 156 13.55 0.70 -2.13
N ARG A 157 13.97 0.16 -3.28
CA ARG A 157 14.75 -1.08 -3.33
C ARG A 157 16.08 -0.97 -2.60
N GLU A 158 16.80 0.15 -2.77
CA GLU A 158 18.07 0.38 -2.07
C GLU A 158 17.86 0.51 -0.56
N ARG A 159 16.83 1.25 -0.14
CA ARG A 159 16.48 1.39 1.28
C ARG A 159 16.09 0.05 1.91
N ILE A 160 15.24 -0.75 1.27
CA ILE A 160 14.93 -2.10 1.74
C ILE A 160 16.17 -3.00 1.74
N ARG A 161 17.05 -2.88 0.75
CA ARG A 161 18.30 -3.67 0.73
C ARG A 161 19.15 -3.40 1.98
N GLY A 162 19.17 -2.16 2.49
CA GLY A 162 19.83 -1.80 3.74
C GLY A 162 19.32 -2.58 4.96
N GLU A 163 17.99 -2.69 5.12
CA GLU A 163 17.35 -3.45 6.20
C GLU A 163 17.67 -4.95 6.12
N TYR A 164 17.77 -5.50 4.91
CA TYR A 164 18.10 -6.90 4.66
C TYR A 164 19.59 -7.13 4.33
N SER A 165 20.48 -6.21 4.72
CA SER A 165 21.93 -6.28 4.45
C SER A 165 22.60 -7.53 5.04
N PHE A 166 21.99 -8.14 6.06
CA PHE A 166 22.44 -9.40 6.66
C PHE A 166 22.17 -10.64 5.79
N LEU A 167 21.33 -10.54 4.75
CA LEU A 167 21.04 -11.62 3.81
C LEU A 167 22.00 -11.60 2.62
N SER A 168 22.47 -12.79 2.24
CA SER A 168 23.16 -13.00 0.97
C SER A 168 22.26 -12.64 -0.22
N GLU A 169 22.85 -12.28 -1.35
CA GLU A 169 22.12 -11.87 -2.55
C GLU A 169 21.07 -12.90 -3.02
N PRO A 170 21.38 -14.22 -3.06
CA PRO A 170 20.38 -15.22 -3.44
C PRO A 170 19.20 -15.30 -2.46
N MET A 171 19.45 -15.18 -1.15
CA MET A 171 18.39 -15.21 -0.13
C MET A 171 17.51 -13.98 -0.21
N TYR A 172 18.10 -12.79 -0.38
CA TYR A 172 17.35 -11.55 -0.57
C TYR A 172 16.48 -11.59 -1.83
N THR A 173 17.04 -12.07 -2.94
CA THR A 173 16.30 -12.23 -4.20
C THR A 173 15.10 -13.16 -4.02
N ALA A 174 15.29 -14.32 -3.37
CA ALA A 174 14.20 -15.27 -3.11
C ALA A 174 13.10 -14.66 -2.22
N LEU A 175 13.47 -13.91 -1.18
CA LEU A 175 12.52 -13.19 -0.32
C LEU A 175 11.69 -12.18 -1.12
N ARG A 176 12.34 -11.37 -1.97
CA ARG A 176 11.67 -10.34 -2.78
C ARG A 176 10.75 -10.94 -3.84
N LEU A 177 11.14 -12.06 -4.45
CA LEU A 177 10.27 -12.80 -5.37
C LEU A 177 9.00 -13.28 -4.67
N LYS A 178 9.09 -13.78 -3.44
CA LYS A 178 7.92 -14.19 -2.67
C LYS A 178 6.95 -13.03 -2.44
N MET A 179 7.45 -11.84 -2.09
CA MET A 179 6.60 -10.65 -1.92
C MET A 179 5.92 -10.22 -3.23
N LEU A 180 6.65 -10.26 -4.35
CA LEU A 180 6.08 -9.93 -5.68
C LEU A 180 5.00 -10.93 -6.11
N VAL A 181 5.18 -12.23 -5.83
CA VAL A 181 4.19 -13.28 -6.14
C VAL A 181 2.97 -13.18 -5.24
N ILE A 182 3.11 -12.70 -4.00
CA ILE A 182 1.95 -12.43 -3.13
C ILE A 182 1.18 -11.20 -3.61
N GLY A 183 1.88 -10.15 -4.07
CA GLY A 183 1.25 -8.91 -4.59
C GLY A 183 0.70 -9.03 -6.01
N VAL A 184 1.19 -9.97 -6.81
CA VAL A 184 0.68 -10.31 -8.14
C VAL A 184 -0.02 -11.65 -8.02
N ALA A 185 -1.35 -11.64 -7.81
CA ALA A 185 -2.20 -12.82 -7.88
C ALA A 185 -1.66 -13.80 -8.93
N GLU A 186 -1.35 -15.02 -8.49
CA GLU A 186 -0.61 -16.03 -9.26
C GLU A 186 -0.96 -15.95 -10.75
N LEU A 187 0.00 -15.53 -11.58
CA LEU A 187 -0.13 -15.71 -13.02
C LEU A 187 -0.35 -17.21 -13.25
N PRO A 188 -1.39 -17.61 -14.01
CA PRO A 188 -1.57 -19.01 -14.32
C PRO A 188 -0.29 -19.53 -14.97
N ALA A 189 0.25 -20.61 -14.41
CA ALA A 189 1.39 -21.33 -14.93
C ALA A 189 1.00 -22.01 -16.25
N ASP A 190 0.83 -21.23 -17.32
CA ASP A 190 0.66 -21.75 -18.67
C ASP A 190 1.74 -21.17 -19.60
N PRO A 191 2.78 -21.94 -19.94
CA PRO A 191 3.83 -21.55 -20.88
C PRO A 191 3.33 -21.31 -22.32
N GLU A 192 2.08 -21.65 -22.66
CA GLU A 192 1.59 -21.55 -24.04
C GLU A 192 1.05 -20.17 -24.44
N HIS A 193 0.68 -19.30 -23.48
CA HIS A 193 0.03 -18.02 -23.83
C HIS A 193 0.98 -16.90 -24.26
N LEU A 194 2.30 -17.06 -24.10
CA LEU A 194 3.31 -16.10 -24.57
C LEU A 194 3.66 -16.26 -26.06
N ARG A 195 3.02 -17.17 -26.81
CA ARG A 195 3.34 -17.43 -28.23
C ARG A 195 2.48 -16.67 -29.25
N HIS A 196 1.51 -15.87 -28.82
CA HIS A 196 0.58 -15.18 -29.74
C HIS A 196 0.65 -13.65 -29.70
N HIS A 197 1.85 -13.07 -29.70
CA HIS A 197 2.06 -11.79 -30.36
C HIS A 197 3.29 -11.88 -31.28
N GLY A 198 3.05 -12.49 -32.44
CA GLY A 198 4.03 -12.59 -33.51
C GLY A 198 4.38 -11.21 -34.05
N VAL A 199 5.62 -10.79 -33.79
CA VAL A 199 6.31 -9.83 -34.63
C VAL A 199 6.47 -10.47 -36.01
N SER A 200 5.76 -9.93 -37.00
CA SER A 200 6.03 -10.25 -38.41
C SER A 200 7.45 -9.83 -38.77
N ARG A 201 8.38 -10.77 -38.87
CA ARG A 201 9.63 -10.60 -39.60
C ARG A 201 9.45 -11.19 -40.99
N GLN A 202 9.42 -10.32 -42.01
CA GLN A 202 9.71 -10.76 -43.38
C GLN A 202 11.16 -11.23 -43.43
N ALA A 203 11.37 -12.43 -43.97
CA ALA A 203 12.67 -12.99 -44.26
C ALA A 203 13.14 -12.54 -45.65
N GLY A 204 14.40 -12.11 -45.73
CA GLY A 204 15.14 -11.98 -46.97
C GLY A 204 16.63 -11.81 -46.67
N GLY A 205 17.45 -12.80 -47.04
CA GLY A 205 18.91 -12.66 -47.09
C GLY A 205 19.69 -13.69 -46.29
N THR A 206 20.38 -14.56 -47.01
CA THR A 206 21.26 -15.67 -46.62
C THR A 206 22.56 -15.24 -45.92
N GLY A 207 22.99 -15.95 -44.87
CA GLY A 207 24.34 -15.93 -44.31
C GLY A 207 24.45 -16.76 -43.01
N ALA A 208 25.37 -17.71 -42.96
CA ALA A 208 25.57 -18.70 -41.87
C ALA A 208 26.52 -18.15 -40.75
N PRO A 209 26.86 -18.90 -39.67
CA PRO A 209 26.67 -18.46 -38.29
C PRO A 209 27.97 -18.06 -37.55
N GLU A 210 27.85 -17.22 -36.52
CA GLU A 210 28.85 -17.10 -35.43
C GLU A 210 28.17 -17.06 -34.05
N HIS A 211 28.87 -17.63 -33.06
CA HIS A 211 28.45 -17.94 -31.70
C HIS A 211 28.18 -16.70 -30.80
N PRO A 212 27.45 -16.88 -29.67
CA PRO A 212 26.93 -15.78 -28.84
C PRO A 212 27.88 -15.44 -27.69
N ASP A 213 27.92 -14.17 -27.30
CA ASP A 213 28.34 -13.79 -25.96
C ASP A 213 27.63 -12.52 -25.46
N GLY A 214 27.16 -12.59 -24.22
CA GLY A 214 27.11 -11.45 -23.30
C GLY A 214 25.92 -10.49 -23.30
N GLY A 215 24.86 -10.84 -22.54
CA GLY A 215 24.36 -9.94 -21.50
C GLY A 215 23.42 -8.79 -21.88
N GLY A 216 22.25 -9.08 -22.45
CA GLY A 216 21.11 -8.15 -22.44
C GLY A 216 20.33 -8.29 -21.14
N ALA A 217 20.38 -7.28 -20.26
CA ALA A 217 19.51 -7.19 -19.10
C ALA A 217 18.04 -7.14 -19.57
N ALA A 218 17.30 -8.21 -19.34
CA ALA A 218 15.86 -8.24 -19.57
C ALA A 218 15.20 -7.37 -18.50
N VAL A 219 14.82 -6.15 -18.87
CA VAL A 219 13.88 -5.34 -18.11
C VAL A 219 12.53 -6.05 -18.23
N LEU A 220 12.17 -6.81 -17.19
CA LEU A 220 10.82 -7.35 -17.07
C LEU A 220 9.89 -6.20 -16.70
N GLU A 221 9.15 -5.68 -17.68
CA GLU A 221 7.97 -4.84 -17.41
C GLU A 221 6.92 -5.70 -16.71
N PHE A 222 6.77 -5.49 -15.40
CA PHE A 222 5.65 -6.03 -14.65
C PHE A 222 4.54 -4.98 -14.61
N SER A 223 3.37 -5.33 -15.18
CA SER A 223 2.13 -4.61 -14.93
C SER A 223 1.73 -4.82 -13.47
N VAL A 224 2.18 -3.95 -12.59
CA VAL A 224 1.53 -3.75 -11.28
C VAL A 224 0.16 -3.19 -11.57
N VAL A 225 -0.88 -3.77 -10.94
CA VAL A 225 -2.25 -3.27 -11.03
C VAL A 225 -2.22 -1.77 -10.82
N SER A 226 -2.44 -1.02 -11.90
CA SER A 226 -2.51 0.42 -11.83
C SER A 226 -3.68 0.76 -10.92
N LEU A 227 -3.39 1.37 -9.77
CA LEU A 227 -4.35 2.26 -9.13
C LEU A 227 -4.69 3.30 -10.19
N SER A 228 -5.79 3.07 -10.91
CA SER A 228 -6.31 4.02 -11.87
C SER A 228 -6.87 5.19 -11.08
N PHE A 229 -6.00 6.12 -10.71
CA PHE A 229 -6.40 7.47 -10.36
C PHE A 229 -6.99 8.09 -11.62
N SER A 230 -8.31 8.00 -11.75
CA SER A 230 -9.08 8.68 -12.78
C SER A 230 -8.89 10.18 -12.60
N GLU A 231 -7.97 10.78 -13.36
CA GLU A 231 -7.99 12.22 -13.63
C GLU A 231 -9.38 12.61 -14.12
N GLY A 232 -9.93 13.67 -13.53
CA GLY A 232 -11.29 14.11 -13.77
C GLY A 232 -11.58 14.44 -15.24
N SER A 233 -12.71 13.97 -15.73
CA SER A 233 -13.48 14.72 -16.71
C SER A 233 -14.97 14.68 -16.37
N ASN A 234 -15.36 15.72 -15.65
CA ASN A 234 -16.74 16.09 -15.38
C ASN A 234 -17.45 16.40 -16.72
N ARG A 235 -18.05 15.38 -17.34
CA ARG A 235 -19.17 15.57 -18.28
C ARG A 235 -20.43 14.98 -17.67
N LYS A 236 -21.03 15.75 -16.76
CA LYS A 236 -22.46 15.63 -16.45
C LYS A 236 -23.26 15.73 -17.74
N ARG A 237 -23.78 14.61 -18.25
CA ARG A 237 -24.98 14.63 -19.09
C ARG A 237 -26.15 14.99 -18.19
N PHE A 238 -26.57 16.25 -18.24
CA PHE A 238 -27.88 16.65 -17.74
C PHE A 238 -28.98 16.14 -18.68
N PRO A 239 -30.12 15.68 -18.17
CA PRO A 239 -31.30 15.45 -19.00
C PRO A 239 -31.87 16.79 -19.47
N SER A 240 -32.14 16.88 -20.76
CA SER A 240 -32.73 18.02 -21.46
C SER A 240 -34.08 18.39 -20.84
N ARG A 241 -34.17 19.55 -20.20
CA ARG A 241 -35.45 20.20 -19.87
C ARG A 241 -35.74 21.25 -20.93
N SER A 242 -36.75 21.01 -21.74
CA SER A 242 -37.29 21.96 -22.71
C SER A 242 -37.77 23.22 -21.98
N LEU A 243 -37.22 24.36 -22.37
CA LEU A 243 -37.71 25.68 -21.98
C LEU A 243 -38.83 26.07 -22.95
N GLU A 244 -40.08 25.94 -22.52
CA GLU A 244 -41.16 26.77 -23.07
C GLU A 244 -41.04 28.16 -22.44
N LYS A 245 -40.88 29.14 -23.33
CA LYS A 245 -40.95 30.57 -23.03
C LYS A 245 -42.43 30.90 -22.79
N ASP A 246 -42.75 31.60 -21.72
CA ASP A 246 -43.81 32.59 -21.81
C ASP A 246 -43.55 33.83 -20.96
N ALA A 247 -43.87 34.94 -21.59
CA ALA A 247 -43.38 36.27 -21.29
C ALA A 247 -44.16 36.96 -20.17
N GLN A 248 -43.41 37.67 -19.33
CA GLN A 248 -43.93 38.68 -18.41
C GLN A 248 -44.60 39.83 -19.20
N LYS A 249 -45.83 40.21 -18.83
CA LYS A 249 -46.38 41.55 -19.08
C LYS A 249 -46.68 42.23 -17.73
N PRO A 250 -46.61 43.57 -17.65
CA PRO A 250 -46.41 44.28 -16.39
C PRO A 250 -47.71 44.69 -15.67
N SER A 251 -47.50 44.99 -14.38
CA SER A 251 -48.36 45.60 -13.37
C SER A 251 -49.56 46.46 -13.81
N ARG A 252 -50.68 46.27 -13.11
CA ARG A 252 -51.36 47.33 -12.35
C ARG A 252 -52.07 46.74 -11.14
#